data_AF-A0AAJ3VF96-F1
#
_entry.id   AF-A0AAJ3VF96-F1
#
_cell.length_a   1.000
_cell.length_b   1.000
_cell.length_c   1.000
_cell.angle_alpha   90.00
_cell.angle_beta   90.00
_cell.angle_gamma   90.00
#
_symmetry.space_group_name_H-M   'P 1'
#
loop_
_entity.id
_entity.type
_entity.pdbx_description
1 polymer ?
#
loop_
_entity_poly.entity_id
_entity_poly.type
_entity_poly.pdbx_seq_one_letter_code
_entity_poly.pdbx_strand_id
1 'polypeptide(L)'
;MDNSYYILSKEEVSIERLHICTWEFPQETSFIEFGLEFSHESFISDSIKFYLAAPFVKKENITVTPLLKNLSDRDNARFIFNDVVKIIKNAGNESMDWSILSFEKRDSLTVLLCDIDIDNGFISFDIKNPNKYEGNLYFRVLIEIKEASIAIRKKGIAQTIYIYDFKINETRNLPQDIYELKTTKKLVICKVKKIFCLHAVPDNFVFSFVDSSKLKNIRKLETTAFQKYLPAVKSISKDSYNIMFLKDDDCDGKESYSLFSICTEETIGSKQIALAIGANILCSLLFALSSFRYIKDSKIEWYRQIPWEYWLALLILVLLLIYLFTPLKKKF
;
A
#
# COMPACT_ATOMS: atom_id res chain seq x y z
N MET A 1 6.20 13.49 -6.14
CA MET A 1 4.85 13.48 -5.54
C MET A 1 5.01 13.92 -4.11
N ASP A 2 4.20 14.87 -3.69
CA ASP A 2 4.02 15.12 -2.26
C ASP A 2 3.31 13.89 -1.70
N ASN A 3 3.86 13.29 -0.63
CA ASN A 3 3.29 12.13 0.03
C ASN A 3 2.97 12.43 1.50
N SER A 4 2.67 13.69 1.77
CA SER A 4 2.35 14.20 3.09
C SER A 4 0.84 14.09 3.32
N TYR A 5 0.49 13.61 4.51
CA TYR A 5 -0.87 13.44 4.97
C TYR A 5 -1.02 14.26 6.24
N TYR A 6 -2.09 15.05 6.32
CA TYR A 6 -2.36 15.88 7.49
C TYR A 6 -3.75 15.55 8.02
N ILE A 7 -3.82 15.32 9.32
CA ILE A 7 -5.08 15.19 10.03
C ILE A 7 -5.24 16.45 10.87
N LEU A 8 -6.29 17.20 10.58
CA LEU A 8 -6.57 18.46 11.25
C LEU A 8 -7.96 18.43 11.88
N SER A 9 -8.16 19.26 12.89
CA SER A 9 -9.46 19.51 13.50
C SER A 9 -9.52 20.96 14.00
N LYS A 10 -10.72 21.48 14.26
CA LYS A 10 -10.86 22.77 14.95
C LYS A 10 -10.53 22.62 16.43
N GLU A 11 -10.91 21.49 17.00
CA GLU A 11 -10.64 21.11 18.37
C GLU A 11 -9.23 20.51 18.49
N GLU A 12 -8.55 20.69 19.62
CA GLU A 12 -7.27 20.04 19.89
C GLU A 12 -7.51 18.57 20.26
N VAL A 13 -7.66 17.71 19.25
CA VAL A 13 -7.92 16.28 19.43
C VAL A 13 -6.63 15.47 19.42
N SER A 14 -6.45 14.65 20.46
CA SER A 14 -5.41 13.62 20.51
C SER A 14 -5.93 12.31 19.91
N ILE A 15 -5.30 11.85 18.84
CA ILE A 15 -5.57 10.56 18.20
C ILE A 15 -4.73 9.50 18.91
N GLU A 16 -5.39 8.61 19.65
CA GLU A 16 -4.75 7.52 20.38
C GLU A 16 -4.14 6.48 19.43
N ARG A 17 -4.84 6.16 18.33
CA ARG A 17 -4.37 5.24 17.29
C ARG A 17 -4.84 5.68 15.90
N LEU A 18 -3.91 5.75 14.96
CA LEU A 18 -4.18 5.93 13.54
C LEU A 18 -3.90 4.63 12.80
N HIS A 19 -4.92 4.04 12.19
CA HIS A 19 -4.82 2.92 11.27
C HIS A 19 -4.81 3.42 9.84
N ILE A 20 -3.83 2.99 9.06
CA ILE A 20 -3.75 3.19 7.62
C ILE A 20 -3.66 1.79 6.98
N CYS A 21 -4.53 1.45 6.05
CA CYS A 21 -4.40 0.21 5.30
C CYS A 21 -4.43 0.51 3.81
N THR A 22 -3.42 0.08 3.07
CA THR A 22 -3.35 0.29 1.62
C THR A 22 -3.59 -1.01 0.89
N TRP A 23 -4.46 -0.99 -0.09
CA TRP A 23 -4.78 -2.10 -0.98
C TRP A 23 -4.39 -1.71 -2.39
N GLU A 24 -3.28 -2.29 -2.85
CA GLU A 24 -2.69 -1.98 -4.15
C GLU A 24 -2.93 -3.15 -5.10
N PHE A 25 -3.79 -2.94 -6.10
CA PHE A 25 -4.17 -3.97 -7.06
C PHE A 25 -3.47 -3.73 -8.42
N PRO A 26 -2.83 -4.74 -9.04
CA PRO A 26 -2.02 -4.54 -10.24
C PRO A 26 -2.71 -3.85 -11.43
N GLN A 27 -4.02 -4.09 -11.63
CA GLN A 27 -4.79 -3.66 -12.81
C GLN A 27 -6.07 -2.89 -12.46
N GLU A 28 -6.26 -2.54 -11.19
CA GLU A 28 -7.53 -2.01 -10.67
C GLU A 28 -7.34 -0.69 -9.93
N THR A 29 -8.47 -0.10 -9.57
CA THR A 29 -8.63 0.90 -8.53
C THR A 29 -7.86 0.55 -7.25
N SER A 30 -7.15 1.52 -6.66
CA SER A 30 -6.49 1.34 -5.38
C SER A 30 -7.42 1.75 -4.25
N PHE A 31 -7.30 1.11 -3.09
CA PHE A 31 -8.10 1.47 -1.92
C PHE A 31 -7.21 1.80 -0.74
N ILE A 32 -7.52 2.86 -0.01
CA ILE A 32 -6.86 3.20 1.24
C ILE A 32 -7.89 3.36 2.35
N GLU A 33 -7.63 2.77 3.50
CA GLU A 33 -8.47 2.91 4.67
C GLU A 33 -7.78 3.79 5.71
N PHE A 34 -8.56 4.69 6.31
CA PHE A 34 -8.14 5.46 7.48
C PHE A 34 -9.06 5.12 8.64
N GLY A 35 -8.48 4.77 9.78
CA GLY A 35 -9.20 4.54 11.03
C GLY A 35 -8.58 5.36 12.15
N LEU A 36 -9.39 6.13 12.87
CA LEU A 36 -8.92 7.01 13.94
C LEU A 36 -9.59 6.61 15.24
N GLU A 37 -8.79 6.33 16.27
CA GLU A 37 -9.23 6.12 17.65
C GLU A 37 -8.92 7.36 18.48
N PHE A 38 -9.91 7.89 19.21
CA PHE A 38 -9.78 9.10 20.03
C PHE A 38 -10.69 9.07 21.26
N SER A 39 -10.38 9.89 22.27
CA SER A 39 -11.16 9.94 23.51
C SER A 39 -12.49 10.67 23.30
N HIS A 40 -13.55 10.21 24.00
CA HIS A 40 -14.82 10.94 24.07
C HIS A 40 -14.67 12.34 24.68
N GLU A 41 -13.69 12.54 25.56
CA GLU A 41 -13.38 13.84 26.16
C GLU A 41 -12.95 14.91 25.13
N SER A 42 -12.67 14.50 23.89
CA SER A 42 -12.35 15.41 22.78
C SER A 42 -13.57 16.23 22.32
N PHE A 43 -14.79 15.83 22.68
CA PHE A 43 -16.01 16.55 22.32
C PHE A 43 -16.18 17.80 23.19
N ILE A 44 -15.90 18.97 22.62
CA ILE A 44 -16.21 20.28 23.21
C ILE A 44 -17.63 20.73 22.81
N SER A 45 -18.11 20.26 21.67
CA SER A 45 -19.45 20.52 21.09
C SER A 45 -20.17 19.22 20.75
N ASP A 46 -21.40 19.32 20.21
CA ASP A 46 -22.22 18.18 19.81
C ASP A 46 -21.65 17.40 18.61
N SER A 47 -20.67 17.96 17.90
CA SER A 47 -19.91 17.25 16.88
C SER A 47 -18.43 17.67 16.88
N ILE A 48 -17.58 16.79 16.36
CA ILE A 48 -16.18 17.07 16.04
C ILE A 48 -16.02 16.92 14.53
N LYS A 49 -15.28 17.86 13.92
CA LYS A 49 -14.94 17.78 12.51
C LYS A 49 -13.45 17.50 12.32
N PHE A 50 -13.15 16.40 11.65
CA PHE A 50 -11.80 16.08 11.20
C PHE A 50 -11.65 16.44 9.73
N TYR A 51 -10.44 16.84 9.34
CA TYR A 51 -10.04 17.11 7.98
C TYR A 51 -8.82 16.27 7.65
N LEU A 52 -8.93 15.46 6.60
CA LEU A 52 -7.81 14.72 6.02
C LEU A 52 -7.36 15.42 4.75
N ALA A 53 -6.15 15.97 4.80
CA ALA A 53 -5.42 16.33 3.60
C ALA A 53 -4.60 15.13 3.15
N ALA A 54 -4.78 14.71 1.90
CA ALA A 54 -3.99 13.65 1.32
C ALA A 54 -3.68 13.94 -0.17
N PRO A 55 -2.55 13.45 -0.70
CA PRO A 55 -2.08 13.82 -2.04
C PRO A 55 -3.05 13.47 -3.18
N PHE A 56 -3.87 12.43 -2.98
CA PHE A 56 -4.83 11.95 -3.97
C PHE A 56 -6.16 12.70 -3.95
N VAL A 57 -6.46 13.50 -2.91
CA VAL A 57 -7.78 14.15 -2.76
C VAL A 57 -7.98 15.27 -3.77
N LYS A 58 -6.88 15.85 -4.28
CA LYS A 58 -6.90 16.81 -5.40
C LYS A 58 -7.32 16.18 -6.74
N LYS A 59 -7.55 14.86 -6.81
CA LYS A 59 -8.00 14.16 -8.01
C LYS A 59 -9.51 13.92 -7.91
N GLU A 60 -10.26 14.36 -8.91
CA GLU A 60 -11.75 14.35 -8.95
C GLU A 60 -12.39 12.94 -8.99
N ASN A 61 -11.61 11.88 -8.79
CA ASN A 61 -12.02 10.48 -9.00
C ASN A 61 -11.90 9.63 -7.72
N ILE A 62 -12.35 10.17 -6.59
CA ILE A 62 -12.37 9.44 -5.31
C ILE A 62 -13.79 9.12 -4.84
N THR A 63 -13.95 8.00 -4.15
CA THR A 63 -15.21 7.65 -3.47
C THR A 63 -14.88 7.24 -2.05
N VAL A 64 -15.57 7.82 -1.07
CA VAL A 64 -15.31 7.59 0.35
C VAL A 64 -16.52 6.91 0.97
N THR A 65 -16.32 5.76 1.60
CA THR A 65 -17.36 4.95 2.21
C THR A 65 -17.07 4.71 3.69
N PRO A 66 -18.01 5.00 4.62
CA PRO A 66 -17.83 4.67 6.03
C PRO A 66 -17.96 3.16 6.26
N LEU A 67 -17.12 2.60 7.14
CA LEU A 67 -17.01 1.16 7.39
C LEU A 67 -17.68 0.71 8.69
N LEU A 68 -18.53 1.55 9.31
CA LEU A 68 -19.27 1.19 10.54
C LEU A 68 -20.03 -0.14 10.38
N LYS A 69 -20.81 -0.28 9.31
CA LYS A 69 -21.60 -1.50 9.04
C LYS A 69 -20.69 -2.73 8.93
N ASN A 70 -19.57 -2.60 8.23
CA ASN A 70 -18.60 -3.67 8.05
C ASN A 70 -17.96 -4.08 9.39
N LEU A 71 -17.65 -3.11 10.25
CA LEU A 71 -17.06 -3.35 11.57
C LEU A 71 -18.06 -3.79 12.65
N SER A 72 -19.36 -3.70 12.37
CA SER A 72 -20.42 -4.16 13.27
C SER A 72 -20.70 -5.67 13.14
N ASP A 73 -19.88 -6.38 12.37
CA ASP A 73 -19.80 -7.85 12.35
C ASP A 73 -18.60 -8.32 13.17
N ARG A 74 -18.80 -9.39 13.94
CA ARG A 74 -17.81 -9.92 14.88
C ARG A 74 -16.53 -10.41 14.20
N ASP A 75 -16.66 -11.11 13.08
CA ASP A 75 -15.51 -11.68 12.39
C ASP A 75 -14.70 -10.58 11.70
N ASN A 76 -15.39 -9.60 11.13
CA ASN A 76 -14.76 -8.43 10.52
C ASN A 76 -14.02 -7.58 11.56
N ALA A 77 -14.63 -7.32 12.71
CA ALA A 77 -13.97 -6.61 13.81
C ALA A 77 -12.73 -7.37 14.31
N ARG A 78 -12.84 -8.70 14.47
CA ARG A 78 -11.68 -9.55 14.81
C ARG A 78 -10.56 -9.45 13.78
N PHE A 79 -10.91 -9.48 12.49
CA PHE A 79 -9.95 -9.38 11.39
C PHE A 79 -9.18 -8.05 11.43
N ILE A 80 -9.89 -6.94 11.64
CA ILE A 80 -9.31 -5.58 11.61
C ILE A 80 -8.52 -5.25 12.87
N PHE A 81 -9.04 -5.57 14.05
CA PHE A 81 -8.37 -5.25 15.32
C PHE A 81 -7.40 -6.33 15.79
N ASN A 82 -7.39 -7.50 15.13
CA ASN A 82 -6.58 -8.66 15.49
C ASN A 82 -6.75 -9.08 16.97
N ASP A 83 -7.99 -8.98 17.47
CA ASP A 83 -8.38 -9.28 18.85
C ASP A 83 -9.73 -10.00 18.89
N VAL A 84 -9.99 -10.74 19.98
CA VAL A 84 -11.23 -11.49 20.17
C VAL A 84 -12.33 -10.54 20.64
N VAL A 85 -13.41 -10.47 19.88
CA VAL A 85 -14.59 -9.64 20.18
C VAL A 85 -15.66 -10.51 20.86
N LYS A 86 -15.98 -10.17 22.13
CA LYS A 86 -16.94 -10.91 22.95
C LYS A 86 -18.38 -10.49 22.64
N ILE A 87 -18.63 -9.18 22.63
CA ILE A 87 -19.97 -8.60 22.52
C ILE A 87 -19.94 -7.46 21.51
N ILE A 88 -20.98 -7.39 20.69
CA ILE A 88 -21.28 -6.25 19.83
C ILE A 88 -22.65 -5.72 20.24
N LYS A 89 -22.73 -4.45 20.64
CA LYS A 89 -24.00 -3.75 20.90
C LYS A 89 -24.17 -2.68 19.82
N ASN A 90 -25.23 -2.79 19.02
CA ASN A 90 -25.51 -1.85 17.95
C ASN A 90 -26.55 -0.81 18.38
N ALA A 91 -26.51 0.38 17.76
CA ALA A 91 -27.64 1.29 17.74
C ALA A 91 -28.88 0.54 17.18
N GLY A 92 -30.05 0.72 17.81
CA GLY A 92 -31.29 0.03 17.43
C GLY A 92 -31.79 0.35 16.01
N ASN A 93 -32.92 -0.27 15.64
CA ASN A 93 -33.39 -0.51 14.27
C ASN A 93 -33.62 0.68 13.31
N GLU A 94 -33.41 1.95 13.66
CA GLU A 94 -33.82 3.07 12.78
C GLU A 94 -32.68 3.91 12.19
N SER A 95 -31.46 3.82 12.71
CA SER A 95 -30.25 4.32 12.05
C SER A 95 -29.04 3.80 12.81
N MET A 96 -28.20 3.02 12.13
CA MET A 96 -27.00 2.47 12.76
C MET A 96 -25.94 3.57 12.83
N ASP A 97 -26.00 4.38 13.89
CA ASP A 97 -25.08 5.50 14.09
C ASP A 97 -23.83 5.11 14.87
N TRP A 98 -23.92 4.01 15.64
CA TRP A 98 -22.81 3.49 16.44
C TRP A 98 -22.88 1.99 16.67
N SER A 99 -21.72 1.40 16.99
CA SER A 99 -21.56 0.01 17.43
C SER A 99 -20.49 -0.08 18.50
N ILE A 100 -20.81 -0.66 19.66
CA ILE A 100 -19.89 -0.87 20.77
C ILE A 100 -19.32 -2.28 20.68
N LEU A 101 -17.99 -2.36 20.55
CA LEU A 101 -17.21 -3.58 20.51
C LEU A 101 -16.55 -3.80 21.87
N SER A 102 -16.89 -4.90 22.54
CA SER A 102 -16.20 -5.32 23.78
C SER A 102 -15.18 -6.40 23.44
N PHE A 103 -13.91 -6.12 23.70
CA PHE A 103 -12.80 -7.03 23.44
C PHE A 103 -12.47 -7.89 24.67
N GLU A 104 -11.69 -8.95 24.45
CA GLU A 104 -11.21 -9.80 25.54
C GLU A 104 -9.98 -9.22 26.26
N LYS A 105 -9.05 -8.62 25.51
CA LYS A 105 -7.72 -8.24 26.01
C LYS A 105 -7.50 -6.73 26.12
N ARG A 106 -8.47 -5.94 25.68
CA ARG A 106 -8.41 -4.47 25.69
C ARG A 106 -9.77 -3.86 26.06
N ASP A 107 -9.75 -2.57 26.34
CA ASP A 107 -10.95 -1.80 26.60
C ASP A 107 -11.90 -1.79 25.39
N SER A 108 -13.19 -1.63 25.70
CA SER A 108 -14.25 -1.47 24.71
C SER A 108 -13.94 -0.31 23.75
N LEU A 109 -14.51 -0.39 22.54
CA LEU A 109 -14.40 0.63 21.52
C LEU A 109 -15.77 0.92 20.93
N THR A 110 -16.14 2.19 20.85
CA THR A 110 -17.37 2.63 20.20
C THR A 110 -17.07 3.08 18.78
N VAL A 111 -17.47 2.28 17.80
CA VAL A 111 -17.36 2.61 16.38
C VAL A 111 -18.51 3.53 16.00
N LEU A 112 -18.22 4.65 15.35
CA LEU A 112 -19.16 5.70 14.99
C LEU A 112 -19.31 5.82 13.48
N LEU A 113 -20.49 6.25 13.05
CA LEU A 113 -20.71 6.75 11.71
C LEU A 113 -20.09 8.15 11.58
N CYS A 114 -19.63 8.48 10.38
CA CYS A 114 -19.16 9.83 10.05
C CYS A 114 -19.87 10.33 8.79
N ASP A 115 -20.35 11.57 8.84
CA ASP A 115 -20.84 12.27 7.66
C ASP A 115 -19.60 12.76 6.88
N ILE A 116 -19.53 12.43 5.59
CA ILE A 116 -18.35 12.68 4.75
C ILE A 116 -18.66 13.78 3.75
N ASP A 117 -17.77 14.75 3.66
CA ASP A 117 -17.83 15.81 2.64
C ASP A 117 -16.45 15.98 2.00
N ILE A 118 -16.43 16.18 0.68
CA ILE A 118 -15.20 16.29 -0.11
C ILE A 118 -15.19 17.69 -0.71
N ASP A 119 -14.27 18.53 -0.22
CA ASP A 119 -14.12 19.92 -0.64
C ASP A 119 -12.69 20.12 -1.17
N ASN A 120 -12.53 20.89 -2.24
CA ASN A 120 -11.33 21.06 -3.06
C ASN A 120 -9.98 20.83 -2.31
N GLY A 121 -9.52 19.57 -2.32
CA GLY A 121 -8.22 19.15 -1.76
C GLY A 121 -8.25 18.45 -0.39
N PHE A 122 -9.41 18.34 0.27
CA PHE A 122 -9.56 17.76 1.61
C PHE A 122 -10.82 16.90 1.73
N ILE A 123 -10.74 15.86 2.56
CA ILE A 123 -11.91 15.08 2.97
C ILE A 123 -12.23 15.51 4.40
N SER A 124 -13.46 15.93 4.65
CA SER A 124 -13.92 16.23 6.01
C SER A 124 -14.84 15.13 6.53
N PHE A 125 -14.70 14.84 7.82
CA PHE A 125 -15.47 13.85 8.55
C PHE A 125 -16.15 14.55 9.72
N ASP A 126 -17.47 14.64 9.68
CA ASP A 126 -18.28 15.17 10.77
C ASP A 126 -18.76 14.00 11.63
N ILE A 127 -18.39 14.01 12.91
CA ILE A 127 -18.70 12.94 13.85
C ILE A 127 -19.57 13.54 14.94
N LYS A 128 -20.79 13.02 15.05
CA LYS A 128 -21.74 13.44 16.09
C LYS A 128 -21.38 12.79 17.42
N ASN A 129 -21.58 13.54 18.49
CA ASN A 129 -21.40 13.05 19.84
C ASN A 129 -22.42 11.91 20.10
N PRO A 130 -21.97 10.69 20.40
CA PRO A 130 -22.89 9.58 20.59
C PRO A 130 -23.63 9.68 21.93
N ASN A 131 -24.95 9.44 21.90
CA ASN A 131 -25.78 9.36 23.11
C ASN A 131 -25.36 8.21 24.06
N LYS A 132 -24.65 7.20 23.54
CA LYS A 132 -24.15 6.05 24.29
C LYS A 132 -22.80 5.64 23.76
N TYR A 133 -21.84 5.45 24.66
CA TYR A 133 -20.50 4.97 24.32
C TYR A 133 -19.93 4.14 25.46
N GLU A 134 -18.97 3.27 25.14
CA GLU A 134 -18.08 2.60 26.07
C GLU A 134 -16.65 2.68 25.52
N GLY A 135 -15.71 3.11 26.36
CA GLY A 135 -14.30 3.27 26.00
C GLY A 135 -14.05 4.35 24.95
N ASN A 136 -12.96 4.18 24.18
CA ASN A 136 -12.59 5.15 23.14
C ASN A 136 -13.55 5.11 21.96
N LEU A 137 -13.60 6.22 21.23
CA LEU A 137 -14.38 6.36 20.01
C LEU A 137 -13.50 6.04 18.81
N TYR A 138 -14.12 5.48 17.77
CA TYR A 138 -13.43 5.09 16.56
C TYR A 138 -14.30 5.31 15.33
N PHE A 139 -13.73 5.81 14.25
CA PHE A 139 -14.37 5.72 12.94
C PHE A 139 -13.36 5.19 11.93
N ARG A 140 -13.87 4.58 10.86
CA ARG A 140 -13.06 4.07 9.77
C ARG A 140 -13.74 4.30 8.44
N VAL A 141 -12.98 4.75 7.46
CA VAL A 141 -13.44 4.99 6.10
C VAL A 141 -12.58 4.24 5.11
N LEU A 142 -13.20 3.78 4.02
CA LEU A 142 -12.55 3.26 2.82
C LEU A 142 -12.58 4.35 1.76
N ILE A 143 -11.41 4.68 1.21
CA ILE A 143 -11.27 5.62 0.10
C ILE A 143 -10.86 4.81 -1.12
N GLU A 144 -11.74 4.78 -2.10
CA GLU A 144 -11.50 4.25 -3.43
C GLU A 144 -10.84 5.33 -4.29
N ILE A 145 -9.68 5.02 -4.88
CA ILE A 145 -8.90 5.92 -5.73
C ILE A 145 -8.85 5.34 -7.14
N LYS A 146 -9.71 5.87 -8.03
CA LYS A 146 -9.79 5.40 -9.41
C LYS A 146 -8.61 5.88 -10.22
N GLU A 147 -8.09 5.00 -11.08
CA GLU A 147 -7.02 5.29 -12.04
C GLU A 147 -5.74 5.87 -11.43
N ALA A 148 -5.50 5.64 -10.13
CA ALA A 148 -4.24 5.99 -9.50
C ALA A 148 -3.80 4.93 -8.48
N SER A 149 -2.50 4.90 -8.29
CA SER A 149 -1.82 4.05 -7.32
C SER A 149 -1.52 4.83 -6.06
N ILE A 150 -1.58 4.16 -4.91
CA ILE A 150 -1.13 4.72 -3.63
C ILE A 150 0.40 4.69 -3.59
N ALA A 151 0.97 3.58 -4.06
CA ALA A 151 2.41 3.46 -4.25
C ALA A 151 2.91 4.31 -5.44
N ILE A 152 4.14 4.80 -5.36
CA ILE A 152 4.85 5.24 -6.56
C ILE A 152 5.30 3.99 -7.30
N ARG A 153 4.64 3.68 -8.42
CA ARG A 153 4.98 2.56 -9.30
C ARG A 153 6.08 2.97 -10.29
N LYS A 154 7.22 2.29 -10.25
CA LYS A 154 8.27 2.40 -11.29
C LYS A 154 8.37 1.07 -12.04
N LYS A 155 8.02 1.09 -13.33
CA LYS A 155 8.18 -0.06 -14.22
C LYS A 155 9.54 0.04 -14.92
N GLY A 156 10.45 -0.86 -14.59
CA GLY A 156 11.70 -1.07 -15.32
C GLY A 156 11.57 -2.23 -16.32
N ILE A 157 12.67 -2.53 -17.01
CA ILE A 157 12.72 -3.65 -17.97
C ILE A 157 12.67 -5.00 -17.23
N ALA A 158 13.46 -5.13 -16.15
CA ALA A 158 13.59 -6.38 -15.40
C ALA A 158 12.71 -6.46 -14.15
N GLN A 159 12.29 -5.31 -13.61
CA GLN A 159 11.56 -5.26 -12.33
C GLN A 159 10.52 -4.14 -12.29
N THR A 160 9.43 -4.39 -11.59
CA THR A 160 8.45 -3.39 -11.16
C THR A 160 8.67 -3.07 -9.69
N ILE A 161 8.76 -1.79 -9.34
CA ILE A 161 9.02 -1.32 -7.98
C ILE A 161 7.80 -0.55 -7.47
N TYR A 162 7.30 -0.90 -6.30
CA TYR A 162 6.31 -0.15 -5.55
C TYR A 162 7.00 0.54 -4.38
N ILE A 163 6.88 1.86 -4.30
CA ILE A 163 7.46 2.66 -3.22
C ILE A 163 6.31 3.28 -2.42
N TYR A 164 6.23 2.93 -1.15
CA TYR A 164 5.33 3.55 -0.18
C TYR A 164 6.15 4.54 0.66
N ASP A 165 5.72 5.80 0.67
CA ASP A 165 6.34 6.88 1.44
C ASP A 165 5.21 7.66 2.11
N PHE A 166 4.88 7.34 3.34
CA PHE A 166 3.84 8.04 4.09
C PHE A 166 4.50 8.99 5.08
N LYS A 167 4.21 10.29 4.95
CA LYS A 167 4.63 11.32 5.91
C LYS A 167 3.39 11.88 6.59
N ILE A 168 3.18 11.54 7.84
CA ILE A 168 2.01 11.98 8.60
C ILE A 168 2.40 13.20 9.43
N ASN A 169 1.67 14.30 9.28
CA ASN A 169 1.81 15.54 10.05
C ASN A 169 3.22 16.16 10.00
N GLU A 170 3.96 16.03 8.90
CA GLU A 170 5.31 16.62 8.78
C GLU A 170 5.24 18.15 8.67
N THR A 171 5.70 18.86 9.70
CA THR A 171 5.56 20.32 9.79
C THR A 171 6.73 21.10 9.22
N ARG A 172 7.90 20.48 8.97
CA ARG A 172 9.11 21.19 8.50
C ARG A 172 8.93 21.85 7.14
N ASN A 173 8.13 21.26 6.26
CA ASN A 173 7.84 21.77 4.93
C ASN A 173 6.32 21.78 4.70
N LEU A 174 5.60 22.50 5.55
CA LEU A 174 4.14 22.55 5.49
C LEU A 174 3.66 23.12 4.13
N PRO A 175 2.82 22.40 3.38
CA PRO A 175 2.24 22.90 2.14
C PRO A 175 1.40 24.16 2.37
N GLN A 176 1.40 25.06 1.39
CA GLN A 176 0.73 26.37 1.46
C GLN A 176 -0.79 26.24 1.72
N ASP A 177 -1.43 25.26 1.11
CA ASP A 177 -2.85 24.94 1.30
C ASP A 177 -3.15 24.51 2.75
N ILE A 178 -2.26 23.75 3.39
CA ILE A 178 -2.39 23.39 4.80
C ILE A 178 -2.15 24.61 5.70
N TYR A 179 -1.16 25.44 5.36
CA TYR A 179 -0.91 26.68 6.09
C TYR A 179 -2.14 27.60 6.08
N GLU A 180 -2.75 27.78 4.90
CA GLU A 180 -3.98 28.58 4.73
C GLU A 180 -5.17 28.02 5.50
N LEU A 181 -5.30 26.69 5.60
CA LEU A 181 -6.32 26.06 6.44
C LEU A 181 -6.12 26.37 7.92
N LYS A 182 -4.88 26.33 8.40
CA LYS A 182 -4.56 26.68 9.80
C LYS A 182 -4.86 28.15 10.10
N THR A 183 -4.55 29.07 9.18
CA THR A 183 -4.77 30.51 9.41
C THR A 183 -6.22 30.92 9.23
N THR A 184 -6.89 30.43 8.17
CA THR A 184 -8.22 30.88 7.75
C THR A 184 -9.33 30.16 8.51
N LYS A 185 -9.24 28.81 8.58
CA LYS A 185 -10.24 27.98 9.25
C LYS A 185 -9.90 27.70 10.73
N LYS A 186 -8.77 28.24 11.22
CA LYS A 186 -8.23 28.03 12.58
C LYS A 186 -8.05 26.55 12.93
N LEU A 187 -7.70 25.73 11.94
CA LEU A 187 -7.48 24.31 12.14
C LEU A 187 -6.14 24.05 12.82
N VAL A 188 -6.10 23.04 13.67
CA VAL A 188 -4.91 22.55 14.37
C VAL A 188 -4.62 21.14 13.88
N ILE A 189 -3.34 20.80 13.75
CA ILE A 189 -2.91 19.44 13.39
C ILE A 189 -3.11 18.55 14.61
N CYS A 190 -3.87 17.47 14.46
CA CYS A 190 -4.15 16.53 15.55
C CYS A 190 -2.87 15.77 15.92
N LYS A 191 -2.57 15.68 17.21
CA LYS A 191 -1.47 14.85 17.71
C LYS A 191 -1.84 13.38 17.56
N VAL A 192 -0.93 12.56 17.05
CA VAL A 192 -1.14 11.12 16.90
C VAL A 192 -0.17 10.42 17.83
N LYS A 193 -0.66 9.53 18.69
CA LYS A 193 0.18 8.80 19.65
C LYS A 193 0.74 7.49 19.07
N LYS A 194 -0.02 6.80 18.23
CA LYS A 194 0.39 5.51 17.65
C LYS A 194 -0.10 5.39 16.23
N ILE A 195 0.78 4.98 15.33
CA ILE A 195 0.47 4.71 13.94
C ILE A 195 0.63 3.24 13.64
N PHE A 196 -0.36 2.70 12.95
CA PHE A 196 -0.42 1.34 12.47
C PHE A 196 -0.66 1.41 10.97
N CYS A 197 0.31 0.98 10.17
CA CYS A 197 0.20 0.99 8.72
C CYS A 197 0.32 -0.44 8.17
N LEU A 198 -0.67 -0.84 7.38
CA LEU A 198 -0.72 -2.16 6.77
C LEU A 198 -0.70 -2.01 5.25
N HIS A 199 0.34 -2.52 4.61
CA HIS A 199 0.41 -2.57 3.16
C HIS A 199 0.03 -3.95 2.66
N ALA A 200 -1.08 -4.04 1.93
CA ALA A 200 -1.42 -5.23 1.16
C ALA A 200 -0.72 -5.16 -0.20
N VAL A 201 0.21 -6.08 -0.41
CA VAL A 201 1.05 -6.15 -1.59
C VAL A 201 0.90 -7.55 -2.21
N PRO A 202 0.81 -7.66 -3.55
CA PRO A 202 0.76 -8.97 -4.20
C PRO A 202 1.95 -9.87 -3.80
N ASP A 203 1.73 -11.18 -3.74
CA ASP A 203 2.67 -12.16 -3.19
C ASP A 203 3.92 -12.41 -4.05
N ASN A 204 3.86 -12.06 -5.34
CA ASN A 204 4.98 -12.01 -6.27
C ASN A 204 5.94 -10.83 -6.03
N PHE A 205 5.59 -9.88 -5.16
CA PHE A 205 6.51 -8.82 -4.73
C PHE A 205 7.36 -9.28 -3.54
N VAL A 206 8.64 -8.95 -3.60
CA VAL A 206 9.61 -9.09 -2.52
C VAL A 206 9.80 -7.74 -1.83
N PHE A 207 9.84 -7.74 -0.50
CA PHE A 207 10.15 -6.54 0.29
C PHE A 207 11.64 -6.22 0.19
N SER A 208 11.99 -5.25 -0.65
CA SER A 208 13.37 -4.83 -0.91
C SER A 208 13.93 -3.93 0.19
N PHE A 209 13.11 -3.06 0.77
CA PHE A 209 13.50 -2.21 1.89
C PHE A 209 12.33 -1.98 2.83
N VAL A 210 12.57 -2.13 4.13
CA VAL A 210 11.63 -1.78 5.19
C VAL A 210 12.44 -1.28 6.38
N ASP A 211 11.97 -0.22 7.03
CA ASP A 211 12.50 0.22 8.31
C ASP A 211 12.22 -0.83 9.39
N SER A 212 13.25 -1.62 9.72
CA SER A 212 13.15 -2.73 10.68
C SER A 212 12.69 -2.31 12.08
N SER A 213 12.91 -1.05 12.47
CA SER A 213 12.45 -0.53 13.76
C SER A 213 10.92 -0.40 13.82
N LYS A 214 10.28 -0.21 12.66
CA LYS A 214 8.84 -0.04 12.52
C LYS A 214 8.13 -1.31 12.05
N LEU A 215 8.85 -2.24 11.41
CA LEU A 215 8.28 -3.50 10.97
C LEU A 215 7.90 -4.39 12.16
N LYS A 216 6.62 -4.76 12.26
CA LYS A 216 6.13 -5.70 13.27
C LYS A 216 6.04 -7.12 12.75
N ASN A 217 5.40 -7.31 11.60
CA ASN A 217 5.34 -8.62 10.95
C ASN A 217 5.01 -8.51 9.47
N ILE A 218 5.19 -9.63 8.77
CA ILE A 218 4.69 -9.87 7.43
C ILE A 218 3.88 -11.17 7.51
N ARG A 219 2.64 -11.14 7.05
CA ARG A 219 1.75 -12.30 7.04
C ARG A 219 0.98 -12.41 5.74
N LYS A 220 0.50 -13.61 5.40
CA LYS A 220 -0.44 -13.76 4.29
C LYS A 220 -1.79 -13.16 4.62
N LEU A 221 -2.46 -12.60 3.61
CA LEU A 221 -3.83 -12.12 3.73
C LEU A 221 -4.80 -13.29 3.90
N GLU A 222 -5.63 -13.23 4.96
CA GLU A 222 -6.75 -14.15 5.13
C GLU A 222 -7.87 -13.80 4.12
N THR A 223 -7.80 -14.37 2.91
CA THR A 223 -8.67 -13.99 1.80
C THR A 223 -10.17 -14.13 2.13
N THR A 224 -10.56 -15.16 2.86
CA THR A 224 -11.97 -15.39 3.24
C THR A 224 -12.50 -14.31 4.18
N ALA A 225 -11.70 -13.93 5.18
CA ALA A 225 -12.04 -12.85 6.11
C ALA A 225 -12.07 -11.51 5.38
N PHE A 226 -11.11 -11.26 4.48
CA PHE A 226 -11.08 -10.05 3.67
C PHE A 226 -12.31 -9.91 2.75
N GLN A 227 -12.69 -10.98 2.03
CA GLN A 227 -13.86 -10.95 1.14
C GLN A 227 -15.17 -10.74 1.91
N LYS A 228 -15.26 -11.23 3.16
CA LYS A 228 -16.37 -10.92 4.06
C LYS A 228 -16.33 -9.45 4.52
N TYR A 229 -15.15 -8.92 4.78
CA TYR A 229 -14.96 -7.54 5.22
C TYR A 229 -15.25 -6.51 4.12
N LEU A 230 -14.73 -6.71 2.90
CA LEU A 230 -14.90 -5.82 1.75
C LEU A 230 -15.41 -6.59 0.52
N PRO A 231 -16.70 -6.95 0.48
CA PRO A 231 -17.27 -7.78 -0.59
C PRO A 231 -17.28 -7.10 -1.97
N ALA A 232 -17.16 -5.76 -2.01
CA ALA A 232 -17.08 -5.00 -3.25
C ALA A 232 -15.76 -5.25 -4.01
N VAL A 233 -14.69 -5.65 -3.30
CA VAL A 233 -13.37 -5.90 -3.89
C VAL A 233 -13.30 -7.36 -4.39
N LYS A 234 -13.80 -7.59 -5.61
CA LYS A 234 -14.05 -8.93 -6.16
C LYS A 234 -12.81 -9.67 -6.72
N SER A 235 -11.65 -9.02 -6.83
CA SER A 235 -10.53 -9.49 -7.66
C SER A 235 -9.40 -10.19 -6.90
N ILE A 236 -9.55 -10.51 -5.61
CA ILE A 236 -8.48 -11.16 -4.83
C ILE A 236 -8.58 -12.68 -4.93
N SER A 237 -7.62 -13.30 -5.60
CA SER A 237 -7.43 -14.75 -5.58
C SER A 237 -6.88 -15.21 -4.23
N LYS A 238 -7.16 -16.45 -3.85
CA LYS A 238 -6.74 -17.01 -2.56
C LYS A 238 -5.22 -16.94 -2.39
N ASP A 239 -4.76 -16.50 -1.23
CA ASP A 239 -3.35 -16.46 -0.80
C ASP A 239 -2.40 -15.62 -1.67
N SER A 240 -2.93 -14.70 -2.47
CA SER A 240 -2.19 -13.88 -3.46
C SER A 240 -1.63 -12.56 -2.94
N TYR A 241 -1.83 -12.24 -1.65
CA TYR A 241 -1.35 -11.01 -1.06
C TYR A 241 -0.64 -11.27 0.27
N ASN A 242 0.44 -10.50 0.47
CA ASN A 242 1.13 -10.35 1.75
C ASN A 242 0.70 -9.03 2.39
N ILE A 243 0.48 -9.06 3.70
CA ILE A 243 0.25 -7.90 4.54
C ILE A 243 1.53 -7.58 5.29
N MET A 244 2.15 -6.45 4.98
CA MET A 244 3.26 -5.89 5.75
C MET A 244 2.70 -4.95 6.81
N PHE A 245 2.95 -5.26 8.07
CA PHE A 245 2.46 -4.47 9.20
C PHE A 245 3.61 -3.65 9.80
N LEU A 246 3.49 -2.34 9.65
CA LEU A 246 4.34 -1.33 10.26
C LEU A 246 3.63 -0.69 11.46
N LYS A 247 4.38 -0.42 12.51
CA LYS A 247 3.92 0.29 13.69
C LYS A 247 4.99 1.26 14.15
N ASP A 248 4.59 2.49 14.40
CA ASP A 248 5.42 3.51 15.05
C ASP A 248 4.61 4.11 16.20
N ASP A 249 5.25 4.29 17.34
CA ASP A 249 4.61 4.81 18.55
C ASP A 249 5.27 6.15 18.90
N ASP A 250 4.55 7.00 19.62
CA ASP A 250 5.09 8.22 20.20
C ASP A 250 6.12 7.85 21.28
N CYS A 251 7.39 7.92 20.91
CA CYS A 251 8.49 8.00 21.85
C CYS A 251 8.85 9.49 21.98
N ASP A 252 8.63 10.06 23.16
CA ASP A 252 9.07 11.40 23.58
C ASP A 252 8.51 12.61 22.79
N GLY A 253 7.19 12.67 22.56
CA GLY A 253 6.51 13.87 22.06
C GLY A 253 6.67 14.08 20.55
N LYS A 254 6.70 12.99 19.80
CA LYS A 254 6.87 12.94 18.35
C LYS A 254 5.64 13.55 17.67
N GLU A 255 5.84 14.66 16.95
CA GLU A 255 4.74 15.38 16.28
C GLU A 255 4.46 14.89 14.85
N SER A 256 5.41 14.17 14.25
CA SER A 256 5.32 13.68 12.87
C SER A 256 5.87 12.26 12.72
N TYR A 257 5.38 11.57 11.69
CA TYR A 257 5.75 10.18 11.41
C TYR A 257 6.14 10.00 9.96
N SER A 258 7.12 9.13 9.70
CA SER A 258 7.54 8.76 8.35
C SER A 258 7.65 7.25 8.24
N LEU A 259 6.89 6.67 7.31
CA LEU A 259 6.87 5.24 7.01
C LEU A 259 7.29 5.06 5.56
N PHE A 260 8.46 4.48 5.35
CA PHE A 260 9.02 4.26 4.02
C PHE A 260 9.25 2.77 3.79
N SER A 261 8.79 2.26 2.65
CA SER A 261 8.95 0.86 2.27
C SER A 261 9.01 0.68 0.75
N ILE A 262 9.81 -0.28 0.31
CA ILE A 262 10.00 -0.61 -1.11
C ILE A 262 9.71 -2.09 -1.32
N CYS A 263 8.82 -2.37 -2.27
CA CYS A 263 8.52 -3.71 -2.74
C CYS A 263 8.91 -3.83 -4.22
N THR A 264 9.40 -4.99 -4.64
CA THR A 264 9.88 -5.24 -6.00
C THR A 264 9.39 -6.57 -6.53
N GLU A 265 8.86 -6.58 -7.75
CA GLU A 265 8.52 -7.77 -8.52
C GLU A 265 9.51 -7.92 -9.67
N GLU A 266 10.07 -9.11 -9.85
CA GLU A 266 10.88 -9.43 -11.04
C GLU A 266 9.94 -9.74 -12.22
N THR A 267 9.92 -8.87 -13.22
CA THR A 267 9.08 -9.02 -14.42
C THR A 267 9.74 -9.82 -15.52
N ILE A 268 11.06 -9.72 -15.63
CA ILE A 268 11.87 -10.52 -16.56
C ILE A 268 13.02 -11.13 -15.79
N GLY A 269 13.02 -12.45 -15.70
CA GLY A 269 14.07 -13.21 -15.07
C GLY A 269 15.42 -12.95 -15.74
N SER A 270 16.49 -12.87 -14.96
CA SER A 270 17.87 -12.77 -15.53
C SER A 270 18.16 -13.86 -16.58
N LYS A 271 17.55 -15.05 -16.45
CA LYS A 271 17.62 -16.13 -17.44
C LYS A 271 16.86 -15.81 -18.74
N GLN A 272 15.72 -15.14 -18.67
CA GLN A 272 14.94 -14.75 -19.85
C GLN A 272 15.67 -13.66 -20.65
N ILE A 273 16.33 -12.72 -19.98
CA ILE A 273 17.19 -11.72 -20.63
C ILE A 273 18.37 -12.42 -21.33
N ALA A 274 19.05 -13.32 -20.62
CA ALA A 274 20.16 -14.09 -21.19
C ALA A 274 19.71 -14.94 -22.40
N LEU A 275 18.52 -15.54 -22.34
CA LEU A 275 17.93 -16.28 -23.44
C LEU A 275 17.64 -15.38 -24.65
N ALA A 276 17.08 -14.18 -24.45
CA ALA A 276 16.81 -13.23 -25.53
C ALA A 276 18.10 -12.78 -26.23
N ILE A 277 19.16 -12.50 -25.47
CA ILE A 277 20.49 -12.18 -26.01
C ILE A 277 21.04 -13.38 -26.81
N GLY A 278 20.98 -14.58 -26.23
CA GLY A 278 21.42 -15.81 -26.90
C GLY A 278 20.66 -16.08 -28.20
N ALA A 279 19.35 -15.88 -28.23
CA ALA A 279 18.52 -16.03 -29.43
C ALA A 279 18.92 -15.02 -30.52
N ASN A 280 19.19 -13.76 -30.15
CA ASN A 280 19.62 -12.75 -31.11
C ASN A 280 21.01 -13.09 -31.73
N ILE A 281 21.95 -13.55 -30.88
CA ILE A 281 23.27 -14.02 -31.35
C ILE A 281 23.12 -15.23 -32.26
N LEU A 282 22.29 -16.22 -31.90
CA LEU A 282 22.03 -17.40 -32.71
C LEU A 282 21.42 -17.02 -34.07
N CYS A 283 20.41 -16.15 -34.11
CA CYS A 283 19.82 -15.67 -35.36
C CYS A 283 20.86 -14.98 -36.25
N SER A 284 21.71 -14.12 -35.66
CA SER A 284 22.79 -13.44 -36.39
C SER A 284 23.79 -14.43 -37.00
N LEU A 285 24.15 -15.47 -36.25
CA LEU A 285 25.03 -16.55 -36.73
C LEU A 285 24.37 -17.38 -37.84
N LEU A 286 23.07 -17.66 -37.72
CA LEU A 286 22.32 -18.39 -38.75
C LEU A 286 22.22 -17.60 -40.06
N PHE A 287 22.03 -16.28 -40.00
CA PHE A 287 22.10 -15.42 -41.18
C PHE A 287 23.50 -15.37 -41.78
N ALA A 288 24.55 -15.31 -40.96
CA ALA A 288 25.92 -15.37 -41.46
C ALA A 288 26.22 -16.70 -42.16
N LEU A 289 25.78 -17.82 -41.58
CA LEU A 289 25.89 -19.14 -42.19
C LEU A 289 25.15 -19.24 -43.53
N SER A 290 23.97 -18.61 -43.65
CA SER A 290 23.23 -18.59 -44.92
C SER A 290 23.97 -17.77 -45.98
N SER A 291 24.48 -16.59 -45.65
CA SER A 291 25.31 -15.78 -46.55
C SER A 291 26.58 -16.52 -46.98
N PHE A 292 27.22 -17.23 -46.06
CA PHE A 292 28.43 -18.00 -46.34
C PHE A 292 28.20 -19.13 -47.35
N ARG A 293 27.01 -19.73 -47.38
CA ARG A 293 26.66 -20.75 -48.40
C ARG A 293 26.72 -20.19 -49.83
N TYR A 294 26.49 -18.90 -50.02
CA TYR A 294 26.48 -18.27 -51.35
C TYR A 294 27.86 -17.75 -51.78
N ILE A 295 28.76 -17.45 -50.84
CA ILE A 295 30.05 -16.78 -51.11
C ILE A 295 31.24 -17.75 -51.04
N LYS A 296 31.01 -19.01 -50.64
CA LYS A 296 32.05 -20.02 -50.42
C LYS A 296 32.93 -20.27 -51.66
N ASP A 297 34.23 -19.99 -51.52
CA ASP A 297 35.25 -20.45 -52.46
C ASP A 297 35.62 -21.90 -52.14
N SER A 298 35.63 -22.77 -53.15
CA SER A 298 35.99 -24.19 -52.97
C SER A 298 37.49 -24.44 -52.75
N LYS A 299 38.35 -23.43 -53.00
CA LYS A 299 39.80 -23.54 -52.88
C LYS A 299 40.35 -23.21 -51.49
N ILE A 300 39.56 -22.55 -50.64
CA ILE A 300 39.97 -22.15 -49.29
C ILE A 300 39.24 -23.01 -48.27
N GLU A 301 39.91 -23.43 -47.20
CA GLU A 301 39.26 -24.14 -46.12
C GLU A 301 38.13 -23.30 -45.49
N TRP A 302 36.98 -23.91 -45.26
CA TRP A 302 35.74 -23.23 -44.86
C TRP A 302 35.90 -22.35 -43.62
N TYR A 303 36.72 -22.77 -42.65
CA TYR A 303 36.88 -22.07 -41.37
C TYR A 303 37.77 -20.82 -41.47
N ARG A 304 38.66 -20.76 -42.47
CA ARG A 304 39.53 -19.60 -42.75
C ARG A 304 38.81 -18.48 -43.48
N GLN A 305 37.70 -18.80 -44.15
CA GLN A 305 36.88 -17.81 -44.85
C GLN A 305 35.85 -17.13 -43.92
N ILE A 306 35.68 -17.62 -42.68
CA ILE A 306 34.76 -17.05 -41.69
C ILE A 306 35.50 -15.93 -40.93
N PRO A 307 35.00 -14.68 -40.97
CA PRO A 307 35.55 -13.59 -40.17
C PRO A 307 35.62 -13.93 -38.67
N TRP A 308 36.67 -13.45 -38.01
CA TRP A 308 36.96 -13.78 -36.61
C TRP A 308 35.85 -13.33 -35.64
N GLU A 309 35.07 -12.31 -36.02
CA GLU A 309 33.92 -11.78 -35.27
C GLU A 309 32.85 -12.85 -35.03
N TYR A 310 32.66 -13.78 -35.97
CA TYR A 310 31.69 -14.87 -35.82
C TYR A 310 32.18 -15.95 -34.86
N TRP A 311 33.49 -16.20 -34.81
CA TRP A 311 34.08 -17.09 -33.81
C TRP A 311 33.94 -16.52 -32.40
N LEU A 312 34.11 -15.19 -32.25
CA LEU A 312 33.85 -14.50 -30.99
C LEU A 312 32.36 -14.60 -30.58
N ALA A 313 31.45 -14.36 -31.53
CA ALA A 313 30.01 -14.48 -31.27
C ALA A 313 29.60 -15.91 -30.86
N LEU A 314 30.19 -16.94 -31.50
CA LEU A 314 29.99 -18.34 -31.14
C LEU A 314 30.52 -18.64 -29.73
N LEU A 315 31.69 -18.12 -29.36
CA LEU A 315 32.23 -18.25 -28.01
C LEU A 315 31.30 -17.64 -26.96
N ILE A 316 30.80 -16.43 -27.21
CA ILE A 316 29.84 -15.75 -26.32
C ILE A 316 28.56 -16.58 -26.19
N LEU A 317 28.05 -17.14 -27.28
CA LEU A 317 26.86 -18.01 -27.27
C LEU A 317 27.10 -19.27 -26.42
N VAL A 318 28.26 -19.91 -26.55
CA VAL A 318 28.62 -21.09 -25.74
C VAL A 318 28.69 -20.73 -24.25
N LEU A 319 29.32 -19.60 -23.90
CA LEU A 319 29.37 -19.12 -22.52
C LEU A 319 27.98 -18.82 -21.95
N LEU A 320 27.07 -18.25 -22.75
CA LEU A 320 25.68 -18.00 -22.37
C LEU A 320 24.90 -19.30 -22.14
N LEU A 321 25.09 -20.31 -23.00
CA LEU A 321 24.46 -21.62 -22.82
C LEU A 321 24.97 -22.29 -21.53
N ILE A 322 26.28 -22.24 -21.27
CA ILE A 322 26.85 -22.71 -20.01
C ILE A 322 26.19 -21.99 -18.84
N TYR A 323 26.13 -20.65 -18.85
CA TYR A 323 25.48 -19.88 -17.79
C TYR A 323 24.00 -20.28 -17.54
N LEU A 324 23.22 -20.52 -18.61
CA LEU A 324 21.81 -20.89 -18.50
C LEU A 324 21.58 -22.30 -17.94
N PHE A 325 22.43 -23.25 -18.35
CA PHE A 325 22.27 -24.69 -18.03
C PHE A 325 23.11 -25.15 -16.82
N THR A 326 24.05 -24.34 -16.33
CA THR A 326 24.78 -24.66 -15.11
C THR A 326 23.92 -24.27 -13.90
N PRO A 327 23.57 -25.21 -13.00
CA PRO A 327 22.90 -24.87 -11.77
C PRO A 327 23.88 -24.10 -10.87
N LEU A 328 23.74 -22.78 -10.82
CA LEU A 328 24.38 -21.98 -9.77
C LEU A 328 23.83 -22.48 -8.43
N LYS A 329 24.66 -23.21 -7.68
CA LYS A 329 24.37 -23.57 -6.28
C LYS A 329 24.00 -22.28 -5.56
N LYS A 330 22.73 -22.15 -5.13
CA LYS A 330 22.34 -21.12 -4.15
C LYS A 330 23.21 -21.35 -2.91
N LYS A 331 24.21 -20.50 -2.68
CA LYS A 331 24.77 -20.35 -1.34
C LYS A 331 23.66 -19.72 -0.51
N PHE A 332 23.18 -20.49 0.46
CA PHE A 332 22.21 -20.06 1.47
C PHE A 332 22.77 -18.91 2.30
#